data_AF-A0A1C6DC81-F1
#
_entry.id   AF-A0A1C6DC81-F1
#
_cell.length_a   1.000
_cell.length_b   1.000
_cell.length_c   1.000
_cell.angle_alpha   90.00
_cell.angle_beta   90.00
_cell.angle_gamma   90.00
#
_symmetry.space_group_name_H-M   'P 1'
#
loop_
_entity.id
_entity.type
_entity.pdbx_description
1 polymer ?
#
loop_
_entity_poly.entity_id
_entity_poly.type
_entity_poly.pdbx_seq_one_letter_code
_entity_poly.pdbx_strand_id
1 'polypeptide(L)'
;MDKQIRRIGVLTSGGDAPGMNALIRAVVRTASAHDISVLGIRRGYSGLINGDIIEMAARSVDGIIRKGGTMLYTARCKEMLTDEGLQKAADTCRYLGIDGLICCGGDGTFRGAQALSRKGVPCIGVPGTIDNDIVCTDYTIGFDTACNTAIECIDKLRDTMQSHERCSVVEVMGRRAGHLALHVGCAVGATAICLPERELNFDVDIIEKMRVGRIKGRNHHIIIVAEGYGAAQDVADRIHEATGIDTRVTILGHIQRGGSPSARDRVMATRMGYEAVMALEAGKTNRVIVFDDNRVTDLDIEEGLARQKDLEQDLFVAQQTVAI
;
A
#
# COMPACT_ATOMS: atom_id res chain seq x y z
N MET A 1 2.16 -31.60 22.51
CA MET A 1 3.15 -31.45 21.43
C MET A 1 2.57 -30.41 20.50
N ASP A 2 3.20 -29.24 20.44
CA ASP A 2 2.74 -28.17 19.54
C ASP A 2 2.81 -28.64 18.09
N LYS A 3 1.80 -28.30 17.30
CA LYS A 3 1.67 -28.75 15.91
C LYS A 3 2.81 -28.14 15.09
N GLN A 4 3.72 -28.99 14.61
CA GLN A 4 4.83 -28.57 13.75
C GLN A 4 4.29 -28.05 12.41
N ILE A 5 4.69 -26.84 12.02
CA ILE A 5 4.37 -26.27 10.70
C ILE A 5 5.24 -26.97 9.65
N ARG A 6 4.62 -27.66 8.68
CA ARG A 6 5.33 -28.35 7.58
C ARG A 6 4.96 -27.83 6.21
N ARG A 7 3.79 -27.21 6.08
CA ARG A 7 3.31 -26.65 4.82
C ARG A 7 2.55 -25.36 5.05
N ILE A 8 2.94 -24.31 4.33
CA ILE A 8 2.25 -23.02 4.38
C ILE A 8 1.73 -22.62 3.00
N GLY A 9 0.64 -21.85 2.99
CA GLY A 9 0.16 -21.17 1.79
C GLY A 9 0.55 -19.70 1.80
N VAL A 10 0.81 -19.12 0.63
CA VAL A 10 1.03 -17.68 0.46
C VAL A 10 0.09 -17.15 -0.61
N LEU A 11 -0.58 -16.03 -0.34
CA LEU A 11 -1.50 -15.39 -1.26
C LEU A 11 -1.33 -13.87 -1.27
N THR A 12 -1.64 -13.25 -2.40
CA THR A 12 -1.77 -11.80 -2.54
C THR A 12 -3.21 -11.45 -2.89
N SER A 13 -3.79 -10.46 -2.21
CA SER A 13 -5.18 -10.04 -2.41
C SER A 13 -5.31 -8.52 -2.26
N GLY A 14 -6.38 -7.95 -2.83
CA GLY A 14 -6.57 -6.48 -2.89
C GLY A 14 -5.96 -5.86 -4.15
N GLY A 15 -5.69 -4.56 -4.11
CA GLY A 15 -4.90 -3.90 -5.17
C GLY A 15 -3.45 -4.36 -5.09
N ASP A 16 -2.81 -4.59 -6.23
CA ASP A 16 -1.39 -4.92 -6.25
C ASP A 16 -0.53 -3.71 -5.86
N ALA A 17 0.63 -4.00 -5.28
CA ALA A 17 1.57 -2.99 -4.82
C ALA A 17 3.00 -3.42 -5.17
N PRO A 18 3.90 -2.48 -5.54
CA PRO A 18 5.30 -2.81 -5.80
C PRO A 18 5.96 -3.42 -4.56
N GLY A 19 6.48 -4.64 -4.69
CA GLY A 19 7.14 -5.34 -3.59
C GLY A 19 6.40 -6.59 -3.11
N MET A 20 5.17 -6.84 -3.57
CA MET A 20 4.47 -8.11 -3.30
C MET A 20 5.28 -9.33 -3.80
N ASN A 21 5.95 -9.24 -4.95
CA ASN A 21 6.88 -10.29 -5.40
C ASN A 21 8.11 -10.45 -4.49
N ALA A 22 8.63 -9.36 -3.93
CA ALA A 22 9.74 -9.42 -2.98
C ALA A 22 9.30 -10.12 -1.67
N LEU A 23 8.05 -9.89 -1.23
CA LEU A 23 7.46 -10.59 -0.09
C LEU A 23 7.30 -12.08 -0.38
N ILE A 24 6.69 -12.45 -1.52
CA ILE A 24 6.53 -13.86 -1.92
C ILE A 24 7.88 -14.56 -1.94
N ARG A 25 8.91 -13.91 -2.50
CA ARG A 25 10.28 -14.43 -2.49
C ARG A 25 10.78 -14.67 -1.07
N ALA A 26 10.60 -13.69 -0.17
CA ALA A 26 11.08 -13.78 1.21
C ALA A 26 10.40 -14.92 1.96
N VAL A 27 9.08 -15.07 1.82
CA VAL A 27 8.31 -16.18 2.39
C VAL A 27 8.83 -17.51 1.88
N VAL A 28 8.93 -17.70 0.56
CA VAL A 28 9.35 -18.97 -0.05
C VAL A 28 10.78 -19.34 0.35
N ARG A 29 11.70 -18.38 0.34
CA ARG A 29 13.11 -18.62 0.69
C ARG A 29 13.29 -18.92 2.18
N THR A 30 12.57 -18.21 3.05
CA THR A 30 12.62 -18.45 4.50
C THR A 30 12.04 -19.82 4.82
N ALA A 31 10.84 -20.13 4.32
CA ALA A 31 10.24 -21.44 4.50
C ALA A 31 11.13 -22.60 4.00
N SER A 32 11.77 -22.43 2.82
CA SER A 32 12.71 -23.43 2.30
C SER A 32 13.93 -23.64 3.20
N ALA A 33 14.40 -22.61 3.91
CA ALA A 33 15.53 -22.71 4.84
C ALA A 33 15.16 -23.41 6.17
N HIS A 34 13.86 -23.53 6.45
CA HIS A 34 13.30 -24.18 7.64
C HIS A 34 12.59 -25.50 7.30
N ASP A 35 12.86 -26.07 6.11
CA ASP A 35 12.24 -27.31 5.62
C ASP A 35 10.70 -27.29 5.57
N ILE A 36 10.11 -26.10 5.36
CA ILE A 36 8.67 -25.88 5.21
C ILE A 36 8.32 -25.80 3.72
N SER A 37 7.38 -26.64 3.27
CA SER A 37 6.86 -26.60 1.89
C SER A 37 5.91 -25.42 1.68
N VAL A 38 5.95 -24.79 0.49
CA VAL A 38 5.13 -23.60 0.20
C VAL A 38 4.20 -23.84 -0.98
N LEU A 39 2.93 -23.50 -0.77
CA LEU A 39 1.90 -23.44 -1.80
C LEU A 39 1.59 -21.98 -2.14
N GLY A 40 1.86 -21.58 -3.38
CA GLY A 40 1.43 -20.30 -3.93
C GLY A 40 -0.03 -20.38 -4.33
N ILE A 41 -0.88 -19.57 -3.72
CA ILE A 41 -2.31 -19.50 -4.02
C ILE A 41 -2.51 -18.36 -5.00
N ARG A 42 -2.95 -18.68 -6.22
CA ARG A 42 -3.16 -17.66 -7.25
C ARG A 42 -4.47 -16.91 -7.03
N ARG A 43 -4.58 -15.67 -7.52
CA ARG A 43 -5.82 -14.86 -7.50
C ARG A 43 -6.41 -14.69 -6.08
N GLY A 44 -5.56 -14.62 -5.07
CA GLY A 44 -5.95 -14.42 -3.67
C GLY A 44 -6.94 -15.49 -3.16
N TYR A 45 -7.93 -15.06 -2.38
CA TYR A 45 -8.92 -15.98 -1.82
C TYR A 45 -9.78 -16.69 -2.88
N SER A 46 -9.96 -16.10 -4.07
CA SER A 46 -10.70 -16.76 -5.13
C SER A 46 -9.99 -18.04 -5.58
N GLY A 47 -8.66 -18.02 -5.72
CA GLY A 47 -7.93 -19.24 -6.01
C GLY A 47 -7.83 -20.18 -4.82
N LEU A 48 -7.86 -19.68 -3.57
CA LEU A 48 -7.94 -20.57 -2.40
C LEU A 48 -9.22 -21.40 -2.42
N ILE A 49 -10.37 -20.77 -2.68
CA ILE A 49 -11.66 -21.48 -2.75
C ILE A 49 -11.67 -22.48 -3.90
N ASN A 50 -11.13 -22.08 -5.06
CA ASN A 50 -11.16 -22.90 -6.28
C ASN A 50 -9.99 -23.91 -6.39
N GLY A 51 -9.07 -23.95 -5.44
CA GLY A 51 -7.88 -24.81 -5.51
C GLY A 51 -6.88 -24.41 -6.60
N ASP A 52 -6.80 -23.13 -6.97
CA ASP A 52 -5.82 -22.60 -7.93
C ASP A 52 -4.44 -22.41 -7.27
N ILE A 53 -3.71 -23.52 -7.15
CA ILE A 53 -2.48 -23.63 -6.37
C ILE A 53 -1.28 -23.99 -7.24
N ILE A 54 -0.12 -23.42 -6.92
CA ILE A 54 1.17 -23.80 -7.48
C ILE A 54 2.15 -24.16 -6.37
N GLU A 55 2.97 -25.19 -6.55
CA GLU A 55 4.07 -25.45 -5.63
C GLU A 55 5.18 -24.41 -5.83
N MET A 56 5.73 -23.93 -4.72
CA MET A 56 6.79 -22.92 -4.74
C MET A 56 8.02 -23.42 -4.00
N ALA A 57 9.17 -23.27 -4.66
CA ALA A 57 10.47 -23.61 -4.13
C ALA A 57 11.45 -22.46 -4.38
N ALA A 58 12.64 -22.50 -3.78
CA ALA A 58 13.64 -21.45 -3.93
C ALA A 58 13.87 -20.99 -5.38
N ARG A 59 13.86 -21.91 -6.36
CA ARG A 59 14.03 -21.60 -7.79
C ARG A 59 12.83 -20.90 -8.43
N SER A 60 11.60 -21.14 -7.96
CA SER A 60 10.39 -20.53 -8.56
C SER A 60 10.27 -19.03 -8.29
N VAL A 61 10.98 -18.52 -7.29
CA VAL A 61 11.02 -17.11 -6.91
C VAL A 61 12.31 -16.41 -7.33
N ASP A 62 13.05 -16.97 -8.29
CA ASP A 62 14.26 -16.34 -8.79
C ASP A 62 13.96 -15.15 -9.71
N GLY A 63 14.76 -14.08 -9.59
CA GLY A 63 14.61 -12.87 -10.41
C GLY A 63 13.32 -12.04 -10.20
N ILE A 64 12.41 -12.45 -9.29
CA ILE A 64 11.13 -11.73 -9.09
C ILE A 64 11.24 -10.52 -8.14
N ILE A 65 12.32 -10.41 -7.35
CA ILE A 65 12.48 -9.35 -6.34
C ILE A 65 12.38 -7.93 -6.93
N ARG A 66 12.75 -7.75 -8.20
CA ARG A 66 12.70 -6.48 -8.92
C ARG A 66 11.40 -6.26 -9.70
N LYS A 67 10.50 -7.23 -9.75
CA LYS A 67 9.28 -7.14 -10.55
C LYS A 67 8.16 -6.48 -9.73
N GLY A 68 7.53 -5.47 -10.30
CA GLY A 68 6.27 -4.93 -9.79
C GLY A 68 5.12 -5.94 -9.85
N GLY A 69 3.97 -5.56 -9.28
CA GLY A 69 2.80 -6.42 -9.20
C GLY A 69 3.04 -7.69 -8.37
N THR A 70 2.28 -8.75 -8.68
CA THR A 70 2.36 -10.06 -8.02
C THR A 70 2.29 -11.20 -9.02
N MET A 71 3.22 -12.16 -8.93
CA MET A 71 3.24 -13.37 -9.76
C MET A 71 2.08 -14.33 -9.44
N LEU A 72 1.47 -14.18 -8.26
CA LEU A 72 0.31 -14.97 -7.85
C LEU A 72 -0.99 -14.35 -8.32
N TYR A 73 -0.98 -13.14 -8.91
CA TYR A 73 -2.18 -12.38 -9.23
C TYR A 73 -3.01 -12.04 -7.98
N THR A 74 -4.03 -11.20 -8.18
CA THR A 74 -5.00 -10.83 -7.16
C THR A 74 -6.40 -10.86 -7.79
N ALA A 75 -7.41 -11.17 -6.99
CA ALA A 75 -8.82 -11.05 -7.39
C ALA A 75 -9.68 -10.67 -6.19
N ARG A 76 -10.76 -9.92 -6.47
CA ARG A 76 -11.82 -9.69 -5.48
C ARG A 76 -12.59 -11.00 -5.30
N CYS A 77 -12.90 -11.36 -4.05
CA CYS A 77 -13.63 -12.57 -3.74
C CYS A 77 -14.77 -12.22 -2.77
N LYS A 78 -16.00 -12.10 -3.30
CA LYS A 78 -17.19 -11.83 -2.48
C LYS A 78 -17.63 -13.05 -1.67
N GLU A 79 -17.29 -14.26 -2.13
CA GLU A 79 -17.61 -15.51 -1.44
C GLU A 79 -16.96 -15.59 -0.05
N MET A 80 -15.80 -14.96 0.17
CA MET A 80 -15.19 -14.86 1.49
C MET A 80 -16.02 -14.08 2.52
N LEU A 81 -17.08 -13.37 2.09
CA LEU A 81 -18.00 -12.68 2.98
C LEU A 81 -19.15 -13.60 3.46
N THR A 82 -19.28 -14.79 2.88
CA THR A 82 -20.30 -15.77 3.25
C THR A 82 -19.70 -16.89 4.07
N ASP A 83 -20.47 -17.46 4.99
CA ASP A 83 -20.02 -18.61 5.79
C ASP A 83 -19.69 -19.82 4.91
N GLU A 84 -20.42 -20.01 3.80
CA GLU A 84 -20.17 -21.08 2.85
C GLU A 84 -18.80 -20.92 2.16
N GLY A 85 -18.47 -19.72 1.69
CA GLY A 85 -17.18 -19.46 1.05
C GLY A 85 -16.01 -19.55 2.02
N LEU A 86 -16.19 -19.07 3.26
CA LEU A 86 -15.21 -19.24 4.34
C LEU A 86 -14.99 -20.73 4.68
N GLN A 87 -16.06 -21.50 4.75
CA GLN A 87 -15.98 -22.93 5.02
C GLN A 87 -15.26 -23.66 3.88
N LYS A 88 -15.60 -23.36 2.62
CA LYS A 88 -14.90 -23.90 1.44
C LYS A 88 -13.40 -23.58 1.47
N ALA A 89 -13.03 -22.33 1.76
CA ALA A 89 -11.63 -21.94 1.86
C ALA A 89 -10.89 -22.70 2.98
N ALA A 90 -11.52 -22.87 4.14
CA ALA A 90 -10.95 -23.64 5.25
C ALA A 90 -10.82 -25.13 4.92
N ASP A 91 -11.82 -25.72 4.25
CA ASP A 91 -11.82 -27.10 3.81
C ASP A 91 -10.71 -27.34 2.78
N THR A 92 -10.51 -26.43 1.83
CA THR A 92 -9.39 -26.49 0.88
C THR A 92 -8.04 -26.43 1.59
N CYS A 93 -7.88 -25.58 2.62
CA CYS A 93 -6.66 -25.56 3.42
C CYS A 93 -6.38 -26.91 4.06
N ARG A 94 -7.41 -27.54 4.66
CA ARG A 94 -7.28 -28.88 5.28
C ARG A 94 -6.97 -29.96 4.25
N TYR A 95 -7.64 -29.93 3.11
CA TYR A 95 -7.44 -30.88 2.01
C TYR A 95 -6.01 -30.84 1.45
N LEU A 96 -5.44 -29.63 1.29
CA LEU A 96 -4.08 -29.42 0.80
C LEU A 96 -3.00 -29.63 1.88
N GLY A 97 -3.41 -29.84 3.14
CA GLY A 97 -2.52 -29.96 4.28
C GLY A 97 -1.79 -28.66 4.61
N ILE A 98 -2.44 -27.50 4.42
CA ILE A 98 -1.89 -26.20 4.78
C ILE A 98 -2.00 -26.00 6.30
N ASP A 99 -0.86 -25.86 6.97
CA ASP A 99 -0.77 -25.61 8.40
C ASP A 99 -0.87 -24.13 8.77
N GLY A 100 -0.59 -23.23 7.82
CA GLY A 100 -0.73 -21.79 8.00
C GLY A 100 -0.74 -21.02 6.69
N LEU A 101 -1.37 -19.83 6.70
CA LEU A 101 -1.49 -18.94 5.55
C LEU A 101 -0.79 -17.62 5.82
N ILE A 102 -0.01 -17.16 4.85
CA ILE A 102 0.51 -15.79 4.79
C ILE A 102 -0.30 -15.01 3.76
N CYS A 103 -1.08 -14.04 4.26
CA CYS A 103 -2.02 -13.25 3.47
C CYS A 103 -1.48 -11.83 3.27
N CYS A 104 -1.00 -11.52 2.07
CA CYS A 104 -0.52 -10.18 1.72
C CYS A 104 -1.62 -9.34 1.08
N GLY A 105 -1.84 -8.13 1.58
CA GLY A 105 -2.79 -7.19 1.02
C GLY A 105 -3.10 -6.04 1.99
N GLY A 106 -4.27 -5.43 1.81
CA GLY A 106 -4.78 -4.39 2.71
C GLY A 106 -5.84 -4.90 3.69
N ASP A 107 -6.64 -3.99 4.27
CA ASP A 107 -7.68 -4.29 5.27
C ASP A 107 -8.61 -5.46 4.91
N GLY A 108 -9.09 -5.50 3.67
CA GLY A 108 -10.00 -6.55 3.21
C GLY A 108 -9.35 -7.94 3.28
N THR A 109 -8.04 -8.00 3.06
CA THR A 109 -7.25 -9.22 3.20
C THR A 109 -7.15 -9.62 4.67
N PHE A 110 -6.90 -8.68 5.58
CA PHE A 110 -6.80 -9.00 7.01
C PHE A 110 -8.11 -9.46 7.62
N ARG A 111 -9.25 -8.89 7.19
CA ARG A 111 -10.58 -9.39 7.57
C ARG A 111 -10.81 -10.84 7.11
N GLY A 112 -10.41 -11.17 5.89
CA GLY A 112 -10.46 -12.55 5.38
C GLY A 112 -9.56 -13.51 6.17
N ALA A 113 -8.34 -13.08 6.50
CA ALA A 113 -7.40 -13.83 7.32
C ALA A 113 -7.95 -14.11 8.73
N GLN A 114 -8.51 -13.08 9.39
CA GLN A 114 -9.15 -13.20 10.71
C GLN A 114 -10.32 -14.18 10.67
N ALA A 115 -11.19 -14.08 9.66
CA ALA A 115 -12.33 -14.97 9.50
C ALA A 115 -11.90 -16.44 9.32
N LEU A 116 -10.83 -16.69 8.55
CA LEU A 116 -10.24 -18.02 8.41
C LEU A 116 -9.58 -18.53 9.71
N SER A 117 -8.92 -17.65 10.47
CA SER A 117 -8.37 -18.01 11.78
C SER A 117 -9.45 -18.43 12.76
N ARG A 118 -10.61 -17.78 12.75
CA ARG A 118 -11.80 -18.21 13.53
C ARG A 118 -12.34 -19.58 13.08
N LYS A 119 -12.06 -20.03 11.86
CA LYS A 119 -12.37 -21.38 11.33
C LYS A 119 -11.25 -22.41 11.58
N GLY A 120 -10.23 -22.05 12.35
CA GLY A 120 -9.13 -22.94 12.75
C GLY A 120 -7.98 -23.02 11.73
N VAL A 121 -7.89 -22.08 10.78
CA VAL A 121 -6.75 -21.98 9.85
C VAL A 121 -5.79 -20.90 10.33
N PRO A 122 -4.56 -21.22 10.75
CA PRO A 122 -3.62 -20.21 11.18
C PRO A 122 -3.31 -19.21 10.06
N CYS A 123 -3.46 -17.91 10.33
CA CYS A 123 -3.21 -16.86 9.35
C CYS A 123 -2.29 -15.78 9.92
N ILE A 124 -1.39 -15.29 9.07
CA ILE A 124 -0.60 -14.08 9.28
C ILE A 124 -0.90 -13.09 8.16
N GLY A 125 -1.31 -11.87 8.52
CA GLY A 125 -1.47 -10.75 7.61
C GLY A 125 -0.14 -10.03 7.38
N VAL A 126 0.14 -9.62 6.13
CA VAL A 126 1.28 -8.75 5.81
C VAL A 126 0.81 -7.56 4.97
N PRO A 127 1.14 -6.31 5.37
CA PRO A 127 0.62 -5.11 4.71
C PRO A 127 1.25 -4.89 3.35
N GLY A 128 0.48 -5.14 2.30
CA GLY A 128 0.84 -4.89 0.90
C GLY A 128 -0.20 -3.99 0.24
N THR A 129 0.05 -2.68 0.28
CA THR A 129 -0.79 -1.64 -0.32
C THR A 129 0.04 -0.37 -0.52
N ILE A 130 -0.31 0.43 -1.52
CA ILE A 130 0.34 1.73 -1.77
C ILE A 130 -0.25 2.86 -0.91
N ASP A 131 -1.41 2.64 -0.28
CA ASP A 131 -2.19 3.71 0.36
C ASP A 131 -1.61 4.10 1.75
N ASN A 132 -0.76 3.24 2.33
CA ASN A 132 -0.24 3.35 3.70
C ASN A 132 -1.32 3.57 4.77
N ASP A 133 -2.53 3.06 4.52
CA ASP A 133 -3.74 3.25 5.34
C ASP A 133 -3.98 2.12 6.36
N ILE A 134 -3.04 1.19 6.48
CA ILE A 134 -3.12 0.11 7.46
C ILE A 134 -2.83 0.67 8.85
N VAL A 135 -3.88 0.71 9.67
CA VAL A 135 -3.90 1.45 10.95
C VAL A 135 -2.91 0.97 12.00
N CYS A 136 -2.40 -0.26 11.90
CA CYS A 136 -1.51 -0.85 12.90
C CYS A 136 -0.02 -0.81 12.52
N THR A 137 0.34 -0.21 11.39
CA THR A 137 1.73 -0.14 10.91
C THR A 137 2.03 1.26 10.36
N ASP A 138 3.24 1.73 10.58
CA ASP A 138 3.69 3.02 10.04
C ASP A 138 3.97 2.92 8.54
N TYR A 139 4.24 1.71 8.07
CA TYR A 139 4.66 1.45 6.69
C TYR A 139 3.97 0.23 6.07
N THR A 140 3.59 0.37 4.80
CA THR A 140 3.06 -0.72 3.97
C THR A 140 3.93 -0.95 2.74
N ILE A 141 4.05 -2.22 2.31
CA ILE A 141 4.84 -2.58 1.12
C ILE A 141 4.18 -1.99 -0.12
N GLY A 142 4.94 -1.15 -0.82
CA GLY A 142 4.58 -0.45 -2.05
C GLY A 142 4.43 1.05 -1.89
N PHE A 143 4.35 1.56 -0.66
CA PHE A 143 4.17 2.98 -0.39
C PHE A 143 5.32 3.83 -0.96
N ASP A 144 6.57 3.47 -0.66
CA ASP A 144 7.74 4.23 -1.10
C ASP A 144 7.89 4.22 -2.62
N THR A 145 7.62 3.08 -3.27
CA THR A 145 7.64 3.01 -4.73
C THR A 145 6.54 3.87 -5.37
N ALA A 146 5.34 3.89 -4.79
CA ALA A 146 4.26 4.75 -5.26
C ALA A 146 4.61 6.24 -5.13
N CYS A 147 5.21 6.64 -3.99
CA CYS A 147 5.74 7.99 -3.78
C CYS A 147 6.74 8.37 -4.88
N ASN A 148 7.77 7.54 -5.09
CA ASN A 148 8.80 7.81 -6.09
C ASN A 148 8.24 7.85 -7.52
N THR A 149 7.26 7.00 -7.84
CA THR A 149 6.58 7.02 -9.15
C THR A 149 5.85 8.33 -9.36
N ALA A 150 5.11 8.80 -8.35
CA ALA A 150 4.39 10.07 -8.44
C ALA A 150 5.35 11.26 -8.55
N ILE A 151 6.44 11.26 -7.77
CA ILE A 151 7.50 12.28 -7.83
C ILE A 151 8.10 12.34 -9.24
N GLU A 152 8.48 11.20 -9.83
CA GLU A 152 9.05 11.15 -11.18
C GLU A 152 8.08 11.70 -12.23
N CYS A 153 6.78 11.42 -12.11
CA CYS A 153 5.76 11.98 -12.98
C CYS A 153 5.63 13.51 -12.80
N ILE A 154 5.63 14.00 -11.57
CA ILE A 154 5.47 15.42 -11.25
C ILE A 154 6.70 16.22 -11.67
N ASP A 155 7.90 15.68 -11.52
CA ASP A 155 9.14 16.33 -11.95
C ASP A 155 9.14 16.52 -13.48
N LYS A 156 8.67 15.53 -14.24
CA LYS A 156 8.47 15.68 -15.70
C LYS A 156 7.46 16.76 -16.06
N LEU A 157 6.39 16.92 -15.26
CA LEU A 157 5.44 18.02 -15.45
C LEU A 157 6.13 19.38 -15.18
N ARG A 158 6.98 19.45 -14.16
CA ARG A 158 7.68 20.68 -13.74
C ARG A 158 8.55 21.26 -14.85
N ASP A 159 9.29 20.44 -15.58
CA ASP A 159 10.15 20.86 -16.68
C ASP A 159 9.36 21.65 -17.75
N THR A 160 8.12 21.24 -18.02
CA THR A 160 7.27 21.92 -19.02
C THR A 160 6.55 23.15 -18.45
N MET A 161 6.29 23.18 -17.15
CA MET A 161 5.57 24.28 -16.49
C MET A 161 6.40 25.55 -16.32
N GLN A 162 7.69 25.40 -16.01
CA GLN A 162 8.59 26.55 -15.81
C GLN A 162 8.65 27.46 -17.04
N SER A 163 8.40 26.91 -18.22
CA SER A 163 8.41 27.64 -19.49
C SER A 163 7.16 28.49 -19.74
N HIS A 164 6.07 28.29 -18.99
CA HIS A 164 4.74 28.84 -19.33
C HIS A 164 3.98 29.49 -18.17
N GLU A 165 4.58 29.64 -16.99
CA GLU A 165 3.97 30.27 -15.81
C GLU A 165 2.59 29.68 -15.40
N ARG A 166 2.51 28.34 -15.37
CA ARG A 166 1.25 27.60 -15.17
C ARG A 166 1.07 27.05 -13.76
N CYS A 167 -0.19 26.71 -13.44
CA CYS A 167 -0.53 25.87 -12.30
C CYS A 167 -0.84 24.44 -12.77
N SER A 168 -0.25 23.43 -12.12
CA SER A 168 -0.68 22.03 -12.30
C SER A 168 -1.34 21.50 -11.03
N VAL A 169 -2.51 20.92 -11.20
CA VAL A 169 -3.23 20.16 -10.20
C VAL A 169 -3.01 18.68 -10.51
N VAL A 170 -2.36 17.95 -9.61
CA VAL A 170 -1.98 16.55 -9.82
C VAL A 170 -2.71 15.67 -8.82
N GLU A 171 -3.51 14.74 -9.34
CA GLU A 171 -4.23 13.75 -8.54
C GLU A 171 -3.34 12.53 -8.25
N VAL A 172 -3.21 12.23 -6.96
CA VAL A 172 -2.40 11.14 -6.39
C VAL A 172 -3.34 10.12 -5.74
N MET A 173 -3.01 8.83 -5.85
CA MET A 173 -3.82 7.77 -5.22
C MET A 173 -3.73 7.82 -3.69
N GLY A 174 -4.47 6.95 -3.01
CA GLY A 174 -4.47 6.88 -1.53
C GLY A 174 -5.84 6.52 -0.95
N ARG A 175 -6.82 6.31 -1.83
CA ARG A 175 -8.19 5.91 -1.55
C ARG A 175 -8.92 6.91 -0.67
N ARG A 176 -8.92 6.67 0.65
CA ARG A 176 -9.54 7.56 1.65
C ARG A 176 -8.50 8.17 2.58
N ALA A 177 -7.22 7.93 2.30
CA ALA A 177 -6.09 8.38 3.10
C ALA A 177 -5.19 9.31 2.26
N GLY A 178 -4.66 10.32 2.92
CA GLY A 178 -3.82 11.36 2.37
C GLY A 178 -2.32 11.11 2.56
N HIS A 179 -1.90 9.99 3.14
CA HIS A 179 -0.48 9.71 3.43
C HIS A 179 0.42 9.82 2.19
N LEU A 180 -0.03 9.25 1.05
CA LEU A 180 0.70 9.29 -0.22
C LEU A 180 0.80 10.72 -0.75
N ALA A 181 -0.33 11.43 -0.80
CA ALA A 181 -0.39 12.82 -1.24
C ALA A 181 0.46 13.75 -0.37
N LEU A 182 0.46 13.56 0.96
CA LEU A 182 1.27 14.33 1.90
C LEU A 182 2.77 14.10 1.63
N HIS A 183 3.21 12.85 1.54
CA HIS A 183 4.61 12.51 1.25
C HIS A 183 5.07 13.06 -0.09
N VAL A 184 4.30 12.81 -1.15
CA VAL A 184 4.60 13.28 -2.50
C VAL A 184 4.66 14.80 -2.54
N GLY A 185 3.66 15.47 -1.96
CA GLY A 185 3.60 16.93 -1.94
C GLY A 185 4.75 17.58 -1.15
N CYS A 186 5.22 16.95 -0.06
CA CYS A 186 6.42 17.39 0.63
C CYS A 186 7.66 17.23 -0.25
N ALA A 187 7.84 16.05 -0.87
CA ALA A 187 9.01 15.73 -1.67
C ALA A 187 9.16 16.62 -2.91
N VAL A 188 8.04 16.94 -3.57
CA VAL A 188 8.06 17.81 -4.76
C VAL A 188 8.02 19.29 -4.40
N GLY A 189 7.84 19.68 -3.12
CA GLY A 189 7.66 21.08 -2.74
C GLY A 189 6.38 21.67 -3.33
N ALA A 190 5.26 20.99 -3.14
CA ALA A 190 3.94 21.45 -3.57
C ALA A 190 3.56 22.75 -2.86
N THR A 191 2.88 23.64 -3.59
CA THR A 191 2.34 24.90 -3.04
C THR A 191 1.21 24.61 -2.04
N ALA A 192 0.36 23.62 -2.33
CA ALA A 192 -0.64 23.12 -1.40
C ALA A 192 -0.91 21.63 -1.66
N ILE A 193 -1.45 20.96 -0.63
CA ILE A 193 -1.80 19.53 -0.66
C ILE A 193 -3.21 19.39 -0.11
N CYS A 194 -4.16 18.99 -0.96
CA CYS A 194 -5.54 18.76 -0.60
C CYS A 194 -5.71 17.31 -0.09
N LEU A 195 -6.08 17.15 1.19
CA LEU A 195 -6.08 15.88 1.92
C LEU A 195 -7.47 15.59 2.52
N PRO A 196 -7.99 14.36 2.45
CA PRO A 196 -9.29 14.03 3.02
C PRO A 196 -9.37 14.21 4.54
N GLU A 197 -8.24 14.10 5.26
CA GLU A 197 -8.19 14.22 6.71
C GLU A 197 -8.11 15.66 7.23
N ARG A 198 -7.86 16.64 6.35
CA ARG A 198 -7.66 18.05 6.71
C ARG A 198 -8.31 18.95 5.67
N GLU A 199 -9.41 19.59 6.05
CA GLU A 199 -10.05 20.60 5.20
C GLU A 199 -9.20 21.87 5.15
N LEU A 200 -8.82 22.28 3.95
CA LEU A 200 -8.08 23.51 3.72
C LEU A 200 -9.03 24.68 3.50
N ASN A 201 -8.69 25.85 4.04
CA ASN A 201 -9.30 27.09 3.62
C ASN A 201 -8.74 27.44 2.23
N PHE A 202 -9.55 27.27 1.19
CA PHE A 202 -9.10 27.46 -0.19
C PHE A 202 -8.48 28.84 -0.46
N ASP A 203 -9.06 29.91 0.09
CA ASP A 203 -8.57 31.27 -0.14
C ASP A 203 -7.23 31.52 0.55
N VAL A 204 -7.06 31.02 1.77
CA VAL A 204 -5.85 31.25 2.58
C VAL A 204 -4.75 30.24 2.25
N ASP A 205 -5.09 28.95 2.24
CA ASP A 205 -4.12 27.86 2.18
C ASP A 205 -3.65 27.55 0.76
N ILE A 206 -4.37 28.03 -0.26
CA ILE A 206 -4.04 27.82 -1.68
C ILE A 206 -3.86 29.17 -2.38
N ILE A 207 -4.90 29.99 -2.48
CA ILE A 207 -4.87 31.20 -3.30
C ILE A 207 -3.86 32.23 -2.78
N GLU A 208 -3.84 32.50 -1.47
CA GLU A 208 -2.90 33.46 -0.90
C GLU A 208 -1.45 32.98 -1.02
N LYS A 209 -1.18 31.69 -0.82
CA LYS A 209 0.16 31.12 -1.05
C LYS A 209 0.61 31.26 -2.51
N MET A 210 -0.30 31.07 -3.46
CA MET A 210 0.01 31.29 -4.87
C MET A 210 0.34 32.76 -5.15
N ARG A 211 -0.44 33.69 -4.60
CA ARG A 211 -0.20 35.15 -4.73
C ARG A 211 1.14 35.56 -4.13
N VAL A 212 1.43 35.14 -2.90
CA VAL A 212 2.71 35.42 -2.22
C VAL A 212 3.87 34.81 -3.00
N GLY A 213 3.73 33.57 -3.48
CA GLY A 213 4.74 32.92 -4.33
C GLY A 213 5.05 33.74 -5.58
N ARG A 214 4.03 34.24 -6.28
CA ARG A 214 4.18 35.09 -7.45
C ARG A 214 4.91 36.41 -7.15
N ILE A 215 4.57 37.07 -6.04
CA ILE A 215 5.26 38.30 -5.61
C ILE A 215 6.75 38.04 -5.36
N LYS A 216 7.10 36.85 -4.87
CA LYS A 216 8.49 36.40 -4.67
C LYS A 216 9.18 35.85 -5.93
N GLY A 217 8.53 35.90 -7.09
CA GLY A 217 9.09 35.43 -8.37
C GLY A 217 8.93 33.92 -8.63
N ARG A 218 8.07 33.21 -7.87
CA ARG A 218 7.67 31.84 -8.20
C ARG A 218 6.59 31.89 -9.27
N ASN A 219 6.95 31.51 -10.50
CA ASN A 219 6.05 31.65 -11.65
C ASN A 219 5.23 30.38 -11.94
N HIS A 220 5.51 29.25 -11.28
CA HIS A 220 4.78 27.99 -11.46
C HIS A 220 4.31 27.43 -10.12
N HIS A 221 3.16 26.75 -10.13
CA HIS A 221 2.54 26.18 -8.94
C HIS A 221 2.18 24.71 -9.16
N ILE A 222 2.39 23.91 -8.12
CA ILE A 222 1.97 22.50 -8.11
C ILE A 222 1.05 22.31 -6.90
N ILE A 223 -0.15 21.83 -7.18
CA ILE A 223 -1.16 21.48 -6.19
C ILE A 223 -1.35 19.98 -6.24
N ILE A 224 -1.15 19.31 -5.12
CA ILE A 224 -1.37 17.86 -5.02
C ILE A 224 -2.77 17.63 -4.45
N VAL A 225 -3.52 16.74 -5.08
CA VAL A 225 -4.88 16.37 -4.63
C VAL A 225 -4.91 14.87 -4.39
N ALA A 226 -5.20 14.46 -3.16
CA ALA A 226 -5.48 13.05 -2.88
C ALA A 226 -6.81 12.64 -3.55
N GLU A 227 -6.89 11.45 -4.15
CA GLU A 227 -8.11 10.96 -4.81
C GLU A 227 -9.35 10.92 -3.89
N GLY A 228 -9.13 10.84 -2.57
CA GLY A 228 -10.18 10.87 -1.55
C GLY A 228 -10.68 12.26 -1.15
N TYR A 229 -10.03 13.35 -1.60
CA TYR A 229 -10.40 14.73 -1.24
C TYR A 229 -11.63 15.23 -2.02
N GLY A 230 -11.68 14.95 -3.32
CA GLY A 230 -12.66 15.48 -4.26
C GLY A 230 -12.11 15.46 -5.68
N ALA A 231 -12.90 15.90 -6.67
CA ALA A 231 -12.43 15.91 -8.05
C ALA A 231 -11.31 16.95 -8.24
N ALA A 232 -10.17 16.51 -8.80
CA ALA A 232 -9.06 17.41 -9.10
C ALA A 232 -9.45 18.54 -10.09
N GLN A 233 -10.45 18.28 -10.95
CA GLN A 233 -11.00 19.29 -11.86
C GLN A 233 -11.67 20.45 -11.11
N ASP A 234 -12.46 20.16 -10.07
CA ASP A 234 -13.13 21.20 -9.28
C ASP A 234 -12.11 22.13 -8.59
N VAL A 235 -11.00 21.56 -8.11
CA VAL A 235 -9.89 22.34 -7.52
C VAL A 235 -9.24 23.22 -8.58
N ALA A 236 -8.99 22.69 -9.79
CA ALA A 236 -8.39 23.44 -10.89
C ALA A 236 -9.27 24.60 -11.37
N ASP A 237 -10.58 24.36 -11.53
CA ASP A 237 -11.53 25.36 -12.00
C ASP A 237 -11.62 26.53 -11.00
N ARG A 238 -11.71 26.22 -9.71
CA ARG A 238 -11.70 27.24 -8.65
C ARG A 238 -10.41 28.06 -8.62
N ILE A 239 -9.25 27.43 -8.87
CA ILE A 239 -7.96 28.14 -8.96
C ILE A 239 -7.98 29.08 -10.16
N HIS A 240 -8.43 28.60 -11.32
CA HIS A 240 -8.49 29.39 -12.54
C HIS A 240 -9.41 30.61 -12.37
N GLU A 241 -10.62 30.41 -11.82
CA GLU A 241 -11.57 31.49 -11.55
C GLU A 241 -11.01 32.55 -10.58
N ALA A 242 -10.31 32.13 -9.52
CA ALA A 242 -9.80 33.04 -8.49
C ALA A 242 -8.51 33.79 -8.90
N THR A 243 -7.73 33.26 -9.84
CA THR A 243 -6.38 33.76 -10.14
C THR A 243 -6.14 34.12 -11.60
N GLY A 244 -6.97 33.65 -12.53
CA GLY A 244 -6.77 33.77 -13.98
C GLY A 244 -5.60 32.93 -14.52
N ILE A 245 -4.97 32.07 -13.72
CA ILE A 245 -3.81 31.25 -14.11
C ILE A 245 -4.28 30.07 -14.96
N ASP A 246 -3.61 29.80 -16.09
CA ASP A 246 -3.81 28.58 -16.88
C ASP A 246 -3.49 27.36 -16.00
N THR A 247 -4.54 26.63 -15.63
CA THR A 247 -4.49 25.55 -14.66
C THR A 247 -4.78 24.23 -15.36
N ARG A 248 -3.90 23.25 -15.19
CA ARG A 248 -3.97 21.94 -15.87
C ARG A 248 -4.10 20.82 -14.86
N VAL A 249 -4.99 19.88 -15.14
CA VAL A 249 -5.19 18.69 -14.32
C VAL A 249 -4.42 17.53 -14.90
N THR A 250 -3.71 16.79 -14.05
CA THR A 250 -3.12 15.48 -14.40
C THR A 250 -3.57 14.45 -13.39
N ILE A 251 -4.21 13.38 -13.86
CA ILE A 251 -4.59 12.24 -13.03
C ILE A 251 -3.57 11.13 -13.28
N LEU A 252 -2.72 10.84 -12.29
CA LEU A 252 -1.69 9.81 -12.42
C LEU A 252 -2.31 8.41 -12.50
N GLY A 253 -3.32 8.16 -11.67
CA GLY A 253 -4.03 6.88 -11.63
C GLY A 253 -3.11 5.69 -11.38
N HIS A 254 -3.39 4.58 -12.07
CA HIS A 254 -2.80 3.26 -11.79
C HIS A 254 -1.31 3.11 -12.07
N ILE A 255 -0.65 4.09 -12.71
CA ILE A 255 0.81 4.06 -12.88
C ILE A 255 1.53 3.94 -11.53
N GLN A 256 0.95 4.50 -10.48
CA GLN A 256 1.46 4.49 -9.10
C GLN A 256 1.49 3.10 -8.45
N ARG A 257 0.74 2.12 -8.99
CA ARG A 257 0.78 0.71 -8.53
C ARG A 257 1.81 -0.14 -9.29
N GLY A 258 2.26 0.36 -10.44
CA GLY A 258 3.23 -0.31 -11.29
C GLY A 258 4.67 0.01 -10.91
N GLY A 259 5.61 -0.49 -11.72
CA GLY A 259 7.03 -0.19 -11.57
C GLY A 259 7.81 -1.18 -10.70
N SER A 260 9.13 -1.10 -10.80
CA SER A 260 10.03 -1.92 -10.00
C SER A 260 10.04 -1.40 -8.57
N PRO A 261 9.91 -2.26 -7.53
CA PRO A 261 9.94 -1.78 -6.15
C PRO A 261 11.27 -1.10 -5.83
N SER A 262 11.21 -0.05 -5.02
CA SER A 262 12.37 0.68 -4.50
C SER A 262 13.22 -0.19 -3.59
N ALA A 263 14.40 0.31 -3.19
CA ALA A 263 15.24 -0.38 -2.21
C ALA A 263 14.50 -0.57 -0.87
N ARG A 264 13.77 0.45 -0.42
CA ARG A 264 13.00 0.42 0.84
C ARG A 264 11.92 -0.66 0.79
N ASP A 265 11.13 -0.71 -0.28
CA ASP A 265 10.07 -1.71 -0.43
C ASP A 265 10.61 -3.14 -0.54
N ARG A 266 11.73 -3.36 -1.25
CA ARG A 266 12.36 -4.69 -1.32
C ARG A 266 12.87 -5.17 0.04
N VAL A 267 13.54 -4.28 0.77
CA VAL A 267 14.08 -4.60 2.10
C VAL A 267 12.95 -4.83 3.09
N MET A 268 11.93 -3.97 3.09
CA MET A 268 10.79 -4.12 4.00
C MET A 268 10.01 -5.39 3.72
N ALA A 269 9.70 -5.68 2.46
CA ALA A 269 9.05 -6.93 2.06
C ALA A 269 9.87 -8.16 2.45
N THR A 270 11.21 -8.06 2.41
CA THR A 270 12.09 -9.14 2.87
C THR A 270 12.00 -9.36 4.38
N ARG A 271 12.09 -8.28 5.17
CA ARG A 271 11.97 -8.35 6.64
C ARG A 271 10.59 -8.87 7.05
N MET A 272 9.53 -8.31 6.49
CA MET A 272 8.16 -8.70 6.83
C MET A 272 7.83 -10.14 6.42
N GLY A 273 8.34 -10.60 5.26
CA GLY A 273 8.14 -11.98 4.82
C GLY A 273 8.91 -12.99 5.66
N TYR A 274 10.10 -12.64 6.13
CA TYR A 274 10.85 -13.43 7.10
C TYR A 274 10.07 -13.56 8.42
N GLU A 275 9.68 -12.43 9.01
CA GLU A 275 8.95 -12.42 10.29
C GLU A 275 7.59 -13.14 10.20
N ALA A 276 6.90 -13.08 9.06
CA ALA A 276 5.66 -13.82 8.86
C ALA A 276 5.85 -15.35 8.95
N VAL A 277 6.96 -15.88 8.40
CA VAL A 277 7.28 -17.31 8.48
C VAL A 277 7.70 -17.67 9.91
N MET A 278 8.56 -16.84 10.54
CA MET A 278 9.00 -17.07 11.92
C MET A 278 7.83 -17.05 12.91
N ALA A 279 6.85 -16.16 12.72
CA ALA A 279 5.66 -16.11 13.55
C ALA A 279 4.84 -17.41 13.45
N LEU A 280 4.64 -17.95 12.25
CA LEU A 280 3.96 -19.24 12.06
C LEU A 280 4.76 -20.39 12.71
N GLU A 281 6.07 -20.44 12.49
CA GLU A 281 6.94 -21.47 13.07
C GLU A 281 6.90 -21.46 14.60
N ALA A 282 6.83 -20.27 15.21
CA ALA A 282 6.64 -20.10 16.65
C ALA A 282 5.22 -20.45 17.14
N GLY A 283 4.36 -20.98 16.27
CA GLY A 283 2.98 -21.38 16.60
C GLY A 283 2.00 -20.22 16.73
N LYS A 284 2.39 -18.99 16.36
CA LYS A 284 1.50 -17.83 16.41
C LYS A 284 0.45 -17.90 15.30
N THR A 285 -0.75 -17.42 15.61
CA THR A 285 -1.89 -17.35 14.69
C THR A 285 -2.66 -16.06 14.93
N ASN A 286 -3.49 -15.65 13.96
CA ASN A 286 -4.28 -14.42 14.01
C ASN A 286 -3.40 -13.18 14.24
N ARG A 287 -2.26 -13.12 13.54
CA ARG A 287 -1.31 -12.00 13.68
C ARG A 287 -1.21 -11.17 12.41
N VAL A 288 -0.82 -9.92 12.55
CA VAL A 288 -0.42 -9.04 11.46
C VAL A 288 1.01 -8.60 11.68
N ILE A 289 1.84 -8.71 10.65
CA ILE A 289 3.20 -8.15 10.68
C ILE A 289 3.12 -6.65 10.51
N VAL A 290 3.80 -5.92 11.37
CA VAL A 290 3.79 -4.47 11.41
C VAL A 290 5.20 -3.91 11.47
N PHE A 291 5.35 -2.68 11.01
CA PHE A 291 6.55 -1.88 11.20
C PHE A 291 6.20 -0.72 12.11
N ASP A 292 6.84 -0.69 13.28
CA ASP A 292 6.65 0.29 14.35
C ASP A 292 7.99 0.50 15.06
N ASP A 293 8.32 1.74 15.42
CA ASP A 293 9.59 2.13 16.06
C ASP A 293 10.84 1.50 15.41
N ASN A 294 10.92 1.60 14.07
CA ASN A 294 11.99 1.04 13.24
C ASN A 294 12.17 -0.51 13.31
N ARG A 295 11.24 -1.20 13.95
CA ARG A 295 11.27 -2.66 14.14
C ARG A 295 10.13 -3.31 13.36
N VAL A 296 10.40 -4.51 12.87
CA VAL A 296 9.34 -5.36 12.30
C VAL A 296 8.95 -6.33 13.41
N THR A 297 7.68 -6.29 13.80
CA THR A 297 7.10 -7.11 14.86
C THR A 297 5.75 -7.64 14.40
N ASP A 298 5.06 -8.35 15.27
CA ASP A 298 3.70 -8.84 15.02
C ASP A 298 2.73 -8.38 16.12
N LEU A 299 1.49 -8.10 15.73
CA LEU A 299 0.38 -7.74 16.61
C LEU A 299 -0.81 -8.67 16.35
N ASP A 300 -1.76 -8.74 17.29
CA ASP A 300 -3.00 -9.47 17.05
C ASP A 300 -3.81 -8.74 15.96
N ILE A 301 -4.44 -9.47 15.04
CA ILE A 301 -5.22 -8.86 13.95
C ILE A 301 -6.38 -8.03 14.51
N GLU A 302 -7.04 -8.48 15.57
CA GLU A 302 -8.17 -7.77 16.16
C GLU A 302 -7.73 -6.48 16.85
N GLU A 303 -6.63 -6.54 17.61
CA GLU A 303 -5.99 -5.35 18.19
C GLU A 303 -5.55 -4.38 17.09
N GLY A 304 -4.90 -4.90 16.04
CA GLY A 304 -4.41 -4.10 14.92
C GLY A 304 -5.53 -3.38 14.18
N LEU A 305 -6.61 -4.08 13.83
CA LEU A 305 -7.77 -3.50 13.13
C LEU A 305 -8.57 -2.49 13.99
N ALA A 306 -8.40 -2.50 15.31
CA ALA A 306 -9.05 -1.57 16.22
C ALA A 306 -8.29 -0.25 16.42
N ARG A 307 -7.04 -0.16 15.95
CA ARG A 307 -6.23 1.07 16.05
C ARG A 307 -6.76 2.16 15.11
N GLN A 308 -6.30 3.39 15.36
CA GLN A 308 -6.52 4.53 14.49
C GLN A 308 -5.17 5.07 14.01
N LYS A 309 -5.13 5.50 12.76
CA LYS A 309 -3.98 6.16 12.14
C LYS A 309 -4.45 7.49 11.59
N ASP A 310 -3.76 8.54 12.00
CA ASP A 310 -3.93 9.90 11.46
C ASP A 310 -2.70 10.24 10.61
N LEU A 311 -2.74 11.38 9.93
CA LEU A 311 -1.59 11.90 9.20
C LEU A 311 -0.40 12.17 10.13
N GLU A 312 0.80 12.09 9.57
CA GLU A 312 2.02 12.53 10.26
C GLU A 312 1.98 14.04 10.46
N GLN A 313 1.53 14.46 11.65
CA GLN A 313 1.26 15.85 11.96
C GLN A 313 2.50 16.74 11.82
N ASP A 314 3.68 16.24 12.22
CA ASP A 314 4.94 16.97 12.09
C ASP A 314 5.29 17.21 10.62
N LEU A 315 5.06 16.22 9.75
CA LEU A 315 5.28 16.36 8.31
C LEU A 315 4.29 17.36 7.69
N PHE A 316 3.02 17.30 8.10
CA PHE A 316 2.01 18.26 7.65
C PHE A 316 2.38 19.70 8.05
N VAL A 317 2.75 19.94 9.31
CA VAL A 317 3.17 21.26 9.80
C VAL A 317 4.44 21.74 9.08
N ALA A 318 5.42 20.85 8.88
CA ALA A 318 6.62 21.16 8.12
C ALA A 318 6.26 21.60 6.69
N GLN A 319 5.36 20.86 6.02
CA GLN A 319 4.92 21.18 4.67
C GLN A 319 4.27 22.57 4.57
N GLN A 320 3.37 22.91 5.49
CA GLN A 320 2.71 24.21 5.54
C GLN A 320 3.72 25.36 5.69
N THR A 321 4.82 25.10 6.41
CA THR A 321 5.88 26.10 6.65
C THR A 321 6.80 26.27 5.46
N VAL A 322 7.25 25.17 4.82
CA VAL A 322 8.22 25.23 3.72
C VAL A 322 7.60 25.61 2.37
N ALA A 323 6.27 25.55 2.23
CA ALA A 323 5.55 25.87 1.00
C ALA A 323 5.44 27.38 0.68
N ILE A 324 5.92 28.26 1.57
CA ILE A 324 5.85 29.73 1.51
C ILE A 324 6.78 30.36 0.44
#